data_AF-A0A966ISL1-F1
#
_entry.id   AF-A0A966ISL1-F1
#
_cell.length_a   1.000
_cell.length_b   1.000
_cell.length_c   1.000
_cell.angle_alpha   90.00
_cell.angle_beta   90.00
_cell.angle_gamma   90.00
#
_symmetry.space_group_name_H-M   'P 1'
#
loop_
_entity.id
_entity.type
_entity.pdbx_description
1 polymer ?
#
loop_
_entity_poly.entity_id
_entity_poly.type
_entity_poly.pdbx_seq_one_letter_code
_entity_poly.pdbx_strand_id
1 'polypeptide(L)'
;GGVFGIFVGVIILFLSFYKSQLHKKINAIFWSAVVAIAIVSGWYGTYWMRTHGFEPWALNSHTFAAPVGETILYSMNGSAIGLSFGIGSVFGVLIGAFIGSTIKGHFRWEACEDPRELRRQIIGATIMGAGAVIALGCSVGQGLTAFSVLSFSAPVTLVAIYIGARLGLKQLIEGFQPAE
;
A
#
# COMPACT_ATOMS: atom_id res chain seq x y z
N GLY A 1 6.02 -24.80 5.83
CA GLY A 1 5.73 -23.42 5.34
C GLY A 1 6.67 -22.38 5.94
N GLY A 2 6.63 -22.14 7.24
CA GLY A 2 7.29 -20.98 7.87
C GLY A 2 8.82 -20.96 7.86
N VAL A 3 9.49 -22.10 8.06
CA VAL A 3 10.96 -22.17 8.18
C VAL A 3 11.67 -21.76 6.88
N PHE A 4 11.11 -22.14 5.73
CA PHE A 4 11.64 -21.76 4.42
C PHE A 4 11.52 -20.24 4.17
N GLY A 5 10.40 -19.64 4.57
CA GLY A 5 10.19 -18.18 4.49
C GLY A 5 11.16 -17.39 5.36
N ILE A 6 11.45 -17.87 6.57
CA ILE A 6 12.45 -17.25 7.46
C ILE A 6 13.85 -17.32 6.83
N PHE A 7 14.22 -18.47 6.26
CA PHE A 7 15.54 -18.67 5.66
C PHE A 7 15.76 -17.75 4.45
N VAL A 8 14.77 -17.64 3.56
CA VAL A 8 14.81 -16.72 2.41
C VAL A 8 14.82 -15.26 2.86
N GLY A 9 14.02 -14.90 3.86
CA GLY A 9 14.01 -13.55 4.44
C GLY A 9 15.35 -13.14 5.03
N VAL A 10 16.01 -14.04 5.76
CA VAL A 10 17.34 -13.81 6.34
C VAL A 10 18.40 -13.66 5.26
N ILE A 11 18.35 -14.46 4.19
CA ILE A 11 19.26 -14.34 3.04
C ILE A 11 19.09 -12.98 2.34
N ILE A 12 17.85 -12.53 2.12
CA ILE A 12 17.59 -11.23 1.49
C ILE A 12 18.09 -10.08 2.37
N LEU A 13 17.85 -10.14 3.68
CA LEU A 13 18.38 -9.16 4.63
C LEU A 13 19.91 -9.13 4.59
N PHE A 14 20.54 -10.31 4.62
CA PHE A 14 22.00 -10.43 4.59
C PHE A 14 22.60 -9.87 3.30
N LEU A 15 22.03 -10.18 2.13
CA LEU A 15 22.45 -9.64 0.83
C LEU A 15 22.22 -8.13 0.72
N SER A 16 21.12 -7.62 1.26
CA SER A 16 20.82 -6.18 1.30
C SER A 16 21.80 -5.42 2.20
N PHE A 17 22.25 -6.04 3.29
CA PHE A 17 23.29 -5.51 4.16
C PHE A 17 24.69 -5.57 3.50
N TYR A 18 24.98 -6.63 2.74
CA TYR A 18 26.27 -6.83 2.08
C TYR A 18 26.54 -5.79 0.98
N LYS A 19 25.49 -5.27 0.32
CA LYS A 19 25.62 -4.13 -0.60
C LYS A 19 25.77 -2.81 0.18
N SER A 20 27.00 -2.56 0.61
CA SER A 20 27.68 -1.37 1.20
C SER A 20 27.04 0.05 1.10
N GLN A 21 26.10 0.32 0.19
CA GLN A 21 25.43 1.61 0.06
C GLN A 21 24.25 1.84 1.02
N LEU A 22 23.63 0.79 1.58
CA LEU A 22 22.43 0.95 2.41
C LEU A 22 22.76 1.49 3.82
N HIS A 23 23.94 1.16 4.36
CA HIS A 23 24.37 1.56 5.70
C HIS A 23 24.56 3.08 5.84
N LYS A 24 24.86 3.76 4.73
CA LYS A 24 25.06 5.21 4.70
C LYS A 24 23.75 6.00 4.80
N LYS A 25 22.59 5.33 4.73
CA LYS A 25 21.26 5.95 4.79
C LYS A 25 20.47 5.45 6.00
N ILE A 26 20.98 5.76 7.21
CA ILE A 26 20.33 5.47 8.51
C ILE A 26 18.84 5.84 8.51
N ASN A 27 18.48 6.99 7.92
CA ASN A 27 17.08 7.42 7.84
C ASN A 27 16.20 6.44 7.04
N ALA A 28 16.70 5.90 5.92
CA ALA A 28 15.92 4.96 5.11
C ALA A 28 15.72 3.62 5.82
N ILE A 29 16.72 3.17 6.59
CA ILE A 29 16.65 1.96 7.42
C ILE A 29 15.65 2.14 8.56
N PHE A 30 15.65 3.31 9.21
CA PHE A 30 14.70 3.61 10.27
C PHE A 30 13.25 3.55 9.75
N TRP A 31 12.96 4.22 8.64
CA TRP A 31 11.60 4.21 8.07
C TRP A 31 11.19 2.83 7.54
N SER A 32 12.11 2.03 6.98
CA SER A 32 11.77 0.66 6.56
C SER A 32 11.47 -0.26 7.74
N ALA A 33 12.20 -0.11 8.86
CA ALA A 33 11.92 -0.85 10.09
C ALA A 33 10.54 -0.47 10.68
N VAL A 34 10.20 0.82 10.67
CA VAL A 34 8.87 1.30 11.11
C VAL A 34 7.76 0.68 10.24
N VAL A 35 7.93 0.65 8.92
CA VAL A 35 6.96 0.02 8.01
C VAL A 35 6.85 -1.50 8.26
N ALA A 36 7.97 -2.18 8.49
CA ALA A 36 7.96 -3.61 8.82
C ALA A 36 7.20 -3.89 10.11
N ILE A 37 7.42 -3.09 11.16
CA ILE A 37 6.70 -3.18 12.43
C ILE A 37 5.19 -2.96 12.21
N ALA A 38 4.81 -1.98 11.39
CA ALA A 38 3.40 -1.73 11.07
C ALA A 38 2.74 -2.91 10.35
N ILE A 39 3.42 -3.55 9.39
CA ILE A 39 2.89 -4.74 8.69
C ILE A 39 2.71 -5.91 9.67
N VAL A 40 3.71 -6.15 10.52
CA VAL A 40 3.69 -7.22 11.52
C VAL A 40 2.61 -6.97 12.57
N SER A 41 2.41 -5.72 13.01
CA SER A 41 1.36 -5.38 13.96
C SER A 41 -0.04 -5.59 13.38
N GLY A 42 -0.23 -5.39 12.07
CA GLY A 42 -1.49 -5.72 11.39
C GLY A 42 -1.82 -7.22 11.41
N TRP A 43 -0.83 -8.08 11.15
CA TRP A 43 -1.00 -9.54 11.26
C TRP A 43 -1.24 -9.98 12.71
N TYR A 44 -0.48 -9.43 13.66
CA TYR A 44 -0.62 -9.75 15.07
C TYR A 44 -1.96 -9.26 15.65
N GLY A 45 -2.37 -8.04 15.30
CA GLY A 45 -3.63 -7.45 15.76
C GLY A 45 -4.84 -8.23 15.25
N THR A 46 -4.86 -8.61 13.98
CA THR A 46 -5.93 -9.45 13.42
C THR A 46 -5.90 -10.88 13.96
N TYR A 47 -4.73 -11.44 14.23
CA TYR A 47 -4.58 -12.73 14.91
C TYR A 47 -5.12 -12.70 16.36
N TRP A 48 -4.85 -11.63 17.09
CA TRP A 48 -5.33 -11.45 18.45
C TRP A 48 -6.86 -11.27 18.49
N MET A 49 -7.43 -10.49 17.56
CA MET A 49 -8.88 -10.35 17.40
C MET A 49 -9.54 -11.66 17.00
N ARG A 50 -8.91 -12.50 16.16
CA ARG A 50 -9.42 -13.84 15.81
C ARG A 50 -9.48 -14.79 17.01
N THR A 51 -8.58 -14.65 17.98
CA THR A 51 -8.49 -15.57 19.12
C THR A 51 -9.36 -15.14 20.31
N HIS A 52 -9.69 -13.85 20.43
CA HIS A 52 -10.47 -13.28 21.54
C HIS A 52 -11.82 -12.66 21.10
N GLY A 53 -12.09 -12.56 19.81
CA GLY A 53 -13.33 -12.04 19.25
C GLY A 53 -14.38 -13.13 19.06
N PHE A 54 -15.63 -12.82 19.38
CA PHE A 54 -16.77 -13.74 19.34
C PHE A 54 -17.33 -14.02 17.92
N GLU A 55 -16.69 -13.50 16.86
CA GLU A 55 -17.09 -13.67 15.45
C GLU A 55 -15.82 -14.05 14.62
N PRO A 56 -15.90 -14.85 13.53
CA PRO A 56 -14.72 -15.21 12.74
C PRO A 56 -14.28 -14.04 11.84
N TRP A 57 -13.29 -13.26 12.27
CA TRP A 57 -12.75 -12.16 11.46
C TRP A 57 -11.70 -12.69 10.45
N ALA A 58 -11.79 -12.23 9.20
CA ALA A 58 -10.84 -12.60 8.15
C ALA A 58 -9.42 -12.06 8.48
N LEU A 59 -8.40 -12.92 8.40
CA LEU A 59 -6.99 -12.51 8.56
C LEU A 59 -6.60 -11.67 7.36
N ASN A 60 -6.54 -10.36 7.54
CA ASN A 60 -6.07 -9.43 6.54
C ASN A 60 -5.00 -8.55 7.16
N SER A 61 -3.86 -8.41 6.50
CA SER A 61 -2.89 -7.37 6.84
C SER A 61 -3.11 -6.13 5.97
N HIS A 62 -2.23 -5.14 6.08
CA HIS A 62 -2.41 -3.85 5.44
C HIS A 62 -2.51 -3.96 3.91
N THR A 63 -3.63 -3.49 3.37
CA THR A 63 -3.90 -3.30 1.94
C THR A 63 -4.84 -2.10 1.82
N PHE A 64 -4.75 -1.34 0.73
CA PHE A 64 -5.51 -0.09 0.60
C PHE A 64 -6.56 -0.12 -0.52
N ALA A 65 -6.46 -1.02 -1.49
CA ALA A 65 -7.42 -1.06 -2.60
C ALA A 65 -8.83 -1.47 -2.14
N ALA A 66 -8.97 -2.64 -1.52
CA ALA A 66 -10.27 -3.12 -1.06
C ALA A 66 -10.86 -2.27 0.09
N PRO A 67 -10.06 -1.90 1.12
CA PRO A 67 -10.61 -1.14 2.24
C PRO A 67 -11.07 0.27 1.90
N VAL A 68 -10.44 0.93 0.92
CA VAL A 68 -10.93 2.25 0.47
C VAL A 68 -12.32 2.11 -0.16
N GLY A 69 -12.57 1.05 -0.93
CA GLY A 69 -13.92 0.73 -1.41
C GLY A 69 -14.90 0.46 -0.27
N GLU A 70 -14.50 -0.34 0.73
CA GLU A 70 -15.33 -0.61 1.92
C GLU A 70 -15.65 0.68 2.70
N THR A 71 -14.70 1.61 2.85
CA THR A 71 -14.95 2.89 3.53
C THR A 71 -16.00 3.73 2.82
N ILE A 72 -16.01 3.74 1.47
CA ILE A 72 -17.01 4.44 0.67
C ILE A 72 -18.37 3.77 0.85
N LEU A 73 -18.44 2.44 0.76
CA LEU A 73 -19.67 1.68 0.94
C LEU A 73 -20.24 1.84 2.35
N TYR A 74 -19.38 1.86 3.38
CA TYR A 74 -19.75 2.14 4.77
C TYR A 74 -20.30 3.56 4.93
N SER A 75 -19.68 4.55 4.28
CA SER A 75 -20.20 5.93 4.28
C SER A 75 -21.58 6.04 3.60
N MET A 76 -21.80 5.27 2.51
CA MET A 76 -23.05 5.27 1.76
C MET A 76 -24.19 4.51 2.46
N ASN A 77 -23.90 3.37 3.09
CA ASN A 77 -24.92 2.49 3.70
C ASN A 77 -24.98 2.62 5.23
N GLY A 78 -24.15 3.47 5.82
CA GLY A 78 -24.01 3.62 7.27
C GLY A 78 -23.52 2.33 7.95
N SER A 79 -23.81 2.21 9.24
CA SER A 79 -23.39 1.09 10.09
C SER A 79 -24.03 -0.27 9.77
N ALA A 80 -24.74 -0.40 8.63
CA ALA A 80 -25.24 -1.68 8.14
C ALA A 80 -24.11 -2.64 7.72
N ILE A 81 -22.91 -2.10 7.46
CA ILE A 81 -21.68 -2.86 7.20
C ILE A 81 -20.82 -2.75 8.47
N GLY A 82 -20.42 -3.88 9.07
CA GLY A 82 -19.60 -3.89 10.27
C GLY A 82 -18.24 -3.22 10.05
N LEU A 83 -17.68 -2.59 11.10
CA LEU A 83 -16.35 -1.98 11.04
C LEU A 83 -15.28 -3.06 10.78
N SER A 84 -14.52 -2.91 9.68
CA SER A 84 -13.42 -3.81 9.33
C SER A 84 -12.06 -3.22 9.74
N PHE A 85 -11.06 -4.08 9.95
CA PHE A 85 -9.66 -3.67 10.17
C PHE A 85 -9.15 -2.76 9.02
N GLY A 86 -9.60 -3.03 7.79
CA GLY A 86 -9.26 -2.23 6.63
C GLY A 86 -9.74 -0.78 6.76
N ILE A 87 -11.00 -0.58 7.15
CA ILE A 87 -11.59 0.76 7.37
C ILE A 87 -10.75 1.54 8.41
N GLY A 88 -10.45 0.92 9.55
CA GLY A 88 -9.62 1.52 10.59
C GLY A 88 -8.21 1.88 10.11
N SER A 89 -7.58 1.01 9.29
CA SER A 89 -6.27 1.28 8.71
C SER A 89 -6.26 2.47 7.75
N VAL A 90 -7.33 2.70 6.98
CA VAL A 90 -7.43 3.85 6.08
C VAL A 90 -7.47 5.15 6.88
N PHE A 91 -8.35 5.23 7.89
CA PHE A 91 -8.42 6.40 8.78
C PHE A 91 -7.12 6.63 9.55
N GLY A 92 -6.49 5.57 10.05
CA GLY A 92 -5.19 5.65 10.74
C GLY A 92 -4.10 6.27 9.87
N VAL A 93 -4.02 5.88 8.59
CA VAL A 93 -3.04 6.47 7.66
C VAL A 93 -3.36 7.93 7.35
N LEU A 94 -4.64 8.28 7.18
CA LEU A 94 -5.04 9.67 6.96
C LEU A 94 -4.64 10.57 8.14
N ILE A 95 -4.99 10.17 9.36
CA ILE A 95 -4.65 10.91 10.58
C ILE A 95 -3.13 10.95 10.78
N GLY A 96 -2.43 9.83 10.58
CA GLY A 96 -0.98 9.76 10.71
C GLY A 96 -0.24 10.65 9.71
N ALA A 97 -0.69 10.69 8.45
CA ALA A 97 -0.15 11.58 7.43
C ALA A 97 -0.42 13.06 7.74
N PHE A 98 -1.59 13.38 8.29
CA PHE A 98 -1.92 14.73 8.73
C PHE A 98 -1.03 15.21 9.88
N ILE A 99 -0.88 14.39 10.93
CA ILE A 99 0.00 14.72 12.07
C ILE A 99 1.46 14.82 11.59
N GLY A 100 1.91 13.86 10.78
CA GLY A 100 3.29 13.82 10.28
C GLY A 100 3.66 15.00 9.38
N SER A 101 2.74 15.46 8.52
CA SER A 101 2.96 16.64 7.68
C SER A 101 2.94 17.93 8.49
N THR A 102 2.08 18.01 9.51
CA THR A 102 1.99 19.16 10.41
C THR A 102 3.25 19.31 11.26
N ILE A 103 3.75 18.22 11.86
CA ILE A 103 4.99 18.24 12.67
C ILE A 103 6.21 18.66 11.82
N LYS A 104 6.26 18.22 10.56
CA LYS A 104 7.34 18.61 9.63
C LYS A 104 7.18 20.04 9.09
N GLY A 105 6.07 20.74 9.39
CA GLY A 105 5.81 22.09 8.89
C GLY A 105 5.59 22.15 7.36
N HIS A 106 5.31 21.02 6.72
CA HIS A 106 5.07 20.93 5.27
C HIS A 106 3.59 20.83 4.93
N PHE A 107 2.70 21.06 5.90
CA PHE A 107 1.27 21.09 5.65
C PHE A 107 0.93 22.33 4.81
N ARG A 108 0.50 22.10 3.57
CA ARG A 108 -0.02 23.14 2.69
C ARG A 108 -1.31 22.63 2.05
N TRP A 109 -2.35 23.45 2.14
CA TRP A 109 -3.62 23.17 1.48
C TRP A 109 -3.48 23.57 0.01
N GLU A 110 -3.36 22.59 -0.87
CA GLU A 110 -3.29 22.78 -2.32
C GLU A 110 -4.64 22.35 -2.93
N ALA A 111 -5.32 23.31 -3.57
CA ALA A 111 -6.45 23.01 -4.45
C ALA A 111 -5.91 22.76 -5.86
N CYS A 112 -6.61 21.94 -6.64
CA CYS A 112 -6.21 21.72 -8.02
C CYS A 112 -6.43 23.01 -8.83
N GLU A 113 -5.33 23.65 -9.26
CA GLU A 113 -5.36 24.93 -9.98
C GLU A 113 -5.93 24.79 -11.41
N ASP A 114 -5.77 23.61 -12.04
CA ASP A 114 -6.16 23.36 -13.42
C ASP A 114 -7.19 22.23 -13.56
N PRO A 115 -8.33 22.45 -14.27
CA PRO A 115 -9.30 21.39 -14.58
C PRO A 115 -8.68 20.23 -15.37
N ARG A 116 -7.63 20.51 -16.16
CA ARG A 116 -6.90 19.51 -16.94
C ARG A 116 -6.10 18.57 -16.03
N GLU A 117 -5.48 19.10 -14.98
CA GLU A 117 -4.75 18.30 -13.99
C GLU A 117 -5.71 17.47 -13.15
N LEU A 118 -6.82 18.06 -12.72
CA LEU A 118 -7.87 17.31 -12.00
C LEU A 118 -8.39 16.14 -12.84
N ARG A 119 -8.69 16.38 -14.13
CA ARG A 119 -9.12 15.33 -15.06
C ARG A 119 -8.08 14.22 -15.16
N ARG A 120 -6.79 14.56 -15.26
CA ARG A 120 -5.70 13.59 -15.37
C ARG A 120 -5.59 12.72 -14.12
N GLN A 121 -5.70 13.33 -12.94
CA GLN A 121 -5.68 12.64 -11.65
C GLN A 121 -6.87 11.69 -11.49
N ILE A 122 -8.09 12.14 -11.84
CA ILE A 122 -9.30 11.32 -11.75
C ILE A 122 -9.22 10.11 -12.70
N ILE A 123 -8.77 10.32 -13.94
CA ILE A 123 -8.59 9.23 -14.91
C ILE A 123 -7.55 8.22 -14.37
N GLY A 124 -6.42 8.71 -13.86
CA GLY A 124 -5.39 7.87 -13.24
C GLY A 124 -5.93 7.06 -12.06
N ALA A 125 -6.66 7.71 -11.14
CA ALA A 125 -7.27 7.06 -9.98
C ALA A 125 -8.27 5.97 -10.39
N THR A 126 -9.08 6.23 -11.42
CA THR A 126 -10.06 5.27 -11.96
C THR A 126 -9.36 4.03 -12.53
N ILE A 127 -8.33 4.24 -13.35
CA ILE A 127 -7.55 3.14 -13.95
C ILE A 127 -6.83 2.34 -12.85
N MET A 128 -6.24 3.01 -11.86
CA MET A 128 -5.60 2.35 -10.73
C MET A 128 -6.60 1.53 -9.89
N GLY A 129 -7.80 2.05 -9.66
CA GLY A 129 -8.86 1.35 -8.94
C GLY A 129 -9.31 0.07 -9.67
N ALA A 130 -9.64 0.20 -10.97
CA ALA A 130 -9.99 -0.94 -11.81
C ALA A 130 -8.85 -1.97 -11.88
N GLY A 131 -7.61 -1.50 -12.07
CA GLY A 131 -6.42 -2.34 -12.09
C GLY A 131 -6.18 -3.08 -10.77
N ALA A 132 -6.47 -2.45 -9.63
CA ALA A 132 -6.32 -3.08 -8.33
C ALA A 132 -7.33 -4.22 -8.09
N VAL A 133 -8.54 -4.10 -8.64
CA VAL A 133 -9.54 -5.20 -8.61
C VAL A 133 -9.06 -6.36 -9.48
N ILE A 134 -8.60 -6.08 -10.70
CA ILE A 134 -8.09 -7.10 -11.64
C ILE A 134 -6.84 -7.81 -11.07
N ALA A 135 -5.93 -7.05 -10.48
CA ALA A 135 -4.70 -7.55 -9.89
C ALA A 135 -4.88 -8.18 -8.50
N LEU A 136 -6.12 -8.19 -7.97
CA LEU A 136 -6.47 -8.65 -6.63
C LEU A 136 -5.59 -8.01 -5.54
N GLY A 137 -5.25 -6.73 -5.71
CA GLY A 137 -4.51 -5.96 -4.72
C GLY A 137 -3.80 -4.73 -5.26
N CYS A 138 -3.16 -4.01 -4.34
CA CYS A 138 -2.38 -2.80 -4.62
C CYS A 138 -0.90 -3.03 -4.32
N SER A 139 -0.05 -2.02 -4.58
CA SER A 139 1.39 -2.09 -4.29
C SER A 139 1.70 -2.43 -2.83
N VAL A 140 0.88 -2.00 -1.87
CA VAL A 140 1.03 -2.38 -0.45
C VAL A 140 0.53 -3.80 -0.23
N GLY A 141 -0.65 -4.14 -0.74
CA GLY A 141 -1.26 -5.47 -0.55
C GLY A 141 -0.44 -6.59 -1.18
N GLN A 142 -0.17 -6.52 -2.49
CA GLN A 142 0.61 -7.55 -3.18
C GLN A 142 2.12 -7.37 -2.96
N GLY A 143 2.60 -6.13 -2.82
CA GLY A 143 4.03 -5.88 -2.73
C GLY A 143 4.64 -5.98 -1.33
N LEU A 144 3.90 -5.64 -0.27
CA LEU A 144 4.39 -5.74 1.11
C LEU A 144 3.75 -6.94 1.80
N THR A 145 2.42 -7.03 1.78
CA THR A 145 1.69 -8.08 2.50
C THR A 145 1.84 -9.45 1.83
N ALA A 146 1.55 -9.60 0.54
CA ALA A 146 1.68 -10.90 -0.15
C ALA A 146 3.14 -11.34 -0.31
N PHE A 147 4.08 -10.38 -0.40
CA PHE A 147 5.51 -10.67 -0.40
C PHE A 147 5.99 -11.23 0.95
N SER A 148 5.42 -10.75 2.07
CA SER A 148 5.77 -11.25 3.42
C SER A 148 5.41 -12.72 3.64
N VAL A 149 4.38 -13.23 2.95
CA VAL A 149 3.97 -14.65 2.97
C VAL A 149 4.58 -15.46 1.82
N LEU A 150 5.54 -14.89 1.08
CA LEU A 150 6.23 -15.53 -0.05
C LEU A 150 5.29 -16.03 -1.16
N SER A 151 4.17 -15.32 -1.40
CA SER A 151 3.23 -15.68 -2.45
C SER A 151 3.87 -15.55 -3.84
N PHE A 152 3.67 -16.54 -4.71
CA PHE A 152 4.12 -16.48 -6.10
C PHE A 152 3.42 -15.36 -6.92
N SER A 153 2.24 -14.93 -6.48
CA SER A 153 1.51 -13.80 -7.10
C SER A 153 2.22 -12.46 -6.91
N ALA A 154 2.98 -12.29 -5.83
CA ALA A 154 3.59 -11.02 -5.44
C ALA A 154 4.63 -10.49 -6.47
N PRO A 155 5.63 -11.27 -6.93
CA PRO A 155 6.60 -10.77 -7.91
C PRO A 155 5.95 -10.46 -9.27
N VAL A 156 5.01 -11.30 -9.72
CA VAL A 156 4.35 -11.10 -11.03
C VAL A 156 3.52 -9.82 -11.03
N THR A 157 2.70 -9.61 -10.00
CA THR A 157 1.87 -8.41 -9.87
C THR A 157 2.73 -7.15 -9.71
N LEU A 158 3.81 -7.20 -8.93
CA LEU A 158 4.75 -6.07 -8.81
C LEU A 158 5.42 -5.71 -10.14
N VAL A 159 5.86 -6.71 -10.92
CA VAL A 159 6.46 -6.45 -12.24
C VAL A 159 5.43 -5.81 -13.18
N ALA A 160 4.19 -6.29 -13.18
CA ALA A 160 3.11 -5.70 -13.98
C ALA A 160 2.82 -4.25 -13.56
N ILE A 161 2.72 -3.97 -12.25
CA ILE A 161 2.54 -2.61 -11.73
C ILE A 161 3.71 -1.71 -12.14
N TYR A 162 4.95 -2.20 -12.03
CA TYR A 162 6.15 -1.45 -12.40
C TYR A 162 6.18 -1.10 -13.89
N ILE A 163 5.87 -2.07 -14.76
CA ILE A 163 5.80 -1.83 -16.21
C ILE A 163 4.70 -0.82 -16.52
N GLY A 164 3.50 -0.97 -15.94
CA GLY A 164 2.40 -0.04 -16.13
C GLY A 164 2.73 1.38 -15.65
N ALA A 165 3.36 1.52 -14.49
CA ALA A 165 3.80 2.82 -13.97
C ALA A 165 4.88 3.45 -14.85
N ARG A 166 5.84 2.66 -15.34
CA ARG A 166 6.89 3.14 -16.26
C ARG A 166 6.29 3.62 -17.57
N LEU A 167 5.38 2.85 -18.17
CA LEU A 167 4.70 3.22 -19.41
C LEU A 167 3.84 4.48 -19.22
N GLY A 168 3.05 4.54 -18.15
CA GLY A 168 2.23 5.70 -17.82
C GLY A 168 3.06 6.96 -17.61
N LEU A 169 4.17 6.85 -16.87
CA LEU A 169 5.10 7.97 -16.64
C LEU A 169 5.81 8.39 -17.93
N LYS A 170 6.27 7.43 -18.74
CA LYS A 170 6.89 7.71 -20.04
C LYS A 170 5.92 8.48 -20.94
N GLN A 171 4.67 8.02 -21.04
CA GLN A 171 3.61 8.70 -21.79
C GLN A 171 3.29 10.09 -21.22
N LEU A 172 3.45 10.27 -19.90
CA LEU A 172 3.22 11.54 -19.22
C LEU A 172 4.27 12.60 -19.60
N ILE A 173 5.53 12.17 -19.68
CA ILE A 173 6.73 13.01 -19.85
C ILE A 173 7.01 13.28 -21.33
N GLU A 174 6.93 12.26 -22.19
CA GLU A 174 7.17 12.43 -23.64
C GLU A 174 5.99 13.14 -24.33
N GLY A 175 4.86 13.27 -23.62
CA GLY A 175 3.67 13.95 -24.08
C GLY A 175 2.85 13.11 -25.06
N PHE A 176 1.56 13.40 -25.12
CA PHE A 176 0.77 13.08 -26.31
C PHE A 176 1.27 13.98 -27.45
N GLN A 177 2.41 13.66 -28.05
CA GLN A 177 2.64 14.10 -29.43
C GLN A 177 1.72 13.22 -30.28
N PRO A 178 0.64 13.76 -30.88
CA PRO A 178 0.03 13.06 -32.00
C PRO A 178 1.15 12.86 -33.02
N ALA A 179 1.34 11.60 -33.44
CA ALA A 179 2.19 11.30 -34.57
C ALA A 179 1.54 11.96 -35.80
N GLU A 180 1.99 13.16 -36.13
CA GLU A 180 1.99 13.65 -37.51
C GLU A 180 3.21 13.11 -38.23
#